data_AF-A0A9D8DCM5-F1
#
_entry.id   AF-A0A9D8DCM5-F1
#
_cell.length_a   1.000
_cell.length_b   1.000
_cell.length_c   1.000
_cell.angle_alpha   90.00
_cell.angle_beta   90.00
_cell.angle_gamma   90.00
#
_symmetry.space_group_name_H-M   'P 1'
#
loop_
_entity.id
_entity.type
_entity.pdbx_description
1 polymer ?
#
loop_
_entity_poly.entity_id
_entity_poly.type
_entity_poly.pdbx_seq_one_letter_code
_entity_poly.pdbx_strand_id
1 'polypeptide(L)'
;MRVSAIEPRGFRNLADAPLSLGSGVTVVHGPNGAGKSNLLEAVYFGLVARSFRTGNDRDLIAHHSGSARVELELSEGATLLAAVDRGGERRHLLDARPLGVAPGERPLVSVFHPDRMELVKGPPAKRRAHLDRLTGAL
;
A
#
# COMPACT_ATOMS: atom_id res chain seq x y z
N MET A 1 -7.02 -12.79 6.64
CA MET A 1 -5.70 -12.16 6.51
C MET A 1 -5.53 -10.99 7.47
N ARG A 2 -4.47 -11.00 8.28
CA ARG A 2 -4.08 -9.91 9.20
C ARG A 2 -2.60 -9.58 8.98
N VAL A 3 -2.26 -8.31 8.88
CA VAL A 3 -0.86 -7.84 8.87
C VAL A 3 -0.39 -7.73 10.32
N SER A 4 0.68 -8.44 10.68
CA SER A 4 1.29 -8.43 12.03
C SER A 4 2.50 -7.53 12.13
N ALA A 5 3.18 -7.27 11.02
CA ALA A 5 4.30 -6.32 10.98
C ALA A 5 4.41 -5.65 9.61
N ILE A 6 5.01 -4.48 9.60
CA ILE A 6 5.38 -3.75 8.39
C ILE A 6 6.82 -3.26 8.50
N GLU A 7 7.61 -3.44 7.44
CA GLU A 7 8.95 -2.88 7.31
C GLU A 7 9.03 -2.04 6.02
N PRO A 8 8.85 -0.71 6.11
CA PRO A 8 9.09 0.19 5.00
C PRO A 8 10.59 0.45 4.83
N ARG A 9 11.05 0.61 3.59
CA ARG A 9 12.39 1.10 3.25
C ARG A 9 12.33 2.10 2.12
N GLY A 10 12.88 3.29 2.32
CA GLY A 10 12.86 4.36 1.33
C GLY A 10 11.44 4.81 0.95
N PHE A 11 10.44 4.58 1.80
CA PHE A 11 9.03 4.87 1.52
C PHE A 11 8.62 6.23 2.12
N ARG A 12 8.41 7.22 1.25
CA ARG A 12 8.06 8.60 1.61
C ARG A 12 8.95 9.16 2.72
N ASN A 13 8.37 9.51 3.88
CA ASN A 13 9.09 10.03 5.04
C ASN A 13 9.09 9.04 6.22
N LEU A 14 8.75 7.76 5.97
CA LEU A 14 8.83 6.74 7.01
C LEU A 14 10.30 6.39 7.25
N ALA A 15 10.65 6.14 8.50
CA ALA A 15 11.95 5.59 8.85
C ALA A 15 12.06 4.14 8.36
N ASP A 16 13.27 3.73 8.00
CA ASP A 16 13.58 2.36 7.57
C ASP A 16 13.66 1.42 8.79
N ALA A 17 12.52 1.22 9.45
CA ALA A 17 12.41 0.45 10.68
C ALA A 17 11.14 -0.40 10.70
N PRO A 18 11.21 -1.64 11.21
CA PRO A 18 10.04 -2.49 11.35
C PRO A 18 9.09 -1.94 12.42
N LEU A 19 7.79 -2.14 12.20
CA LEU A 19 6.72 -1.80 13.14
C LEU A 19 5.79 -3.00 13.30
N SER A 20 5.62 -3.48 14.53
CA SER A 20 4.63 -4.51 14.86
C SER A 20 3.23 -3.90 14.97
N LEU A 21 2.24 -4.59 14.42
CA LEU A 21 0.83 -4.24 14.49
C LEU A 21 0.09 -5.23 15.39
N GLY A 22 -0.67 -4.69 16.34
CA GLY A 22 -1.46 -5.51 17.26
C GLY A 22 -2.64 -6.19 16.56
N SER A 23 -3.26 -7.15 17.24
CA SER A 23 -4.52 -7.72 16.79
C SER A 23 -5.65 -6.69 16.90
N GLY A 24 -6.52 -6.64 15.89
CA GLY A 24 -7.69 -5.75 15.89
C GLY A 24 -7.34 -4.34 15.45
N VAL A 25 -7.79 -3.34 16.21
CA VAL A 25 -7.63 -1.93 15.84
C VAL A 25 -6.26 -1.42 16.28
N THR A 26 -5.45 -0.97 15.33
CA THR A 26 -4.23 -0.21 15.60
C THR A 26 -4.52 1.28 15.47
N VAL A 27 -4.25 2.05 16.52
CA VAL A 27 -4.39 3.52 16.52
C VAL A 27 -3.02 4.16 16.34
N VAL A 28 -2.89 4.95 15.27
CA VAL A 28 -1.67 5.72 14.99
C VAL A 28 -1.99 7.21 15.15
N HIS A 29 -1.37 7.86 16.12
CA HIS A 29 -1.61 9.26 16.44
C HIS A 29 -0.30 10.06 16.51
N GLY A 30 -0.41 11.39 16.45
CA GLY A 30 0.73 12.30 16.46
C GLY A 30 0.49 13.53 15.60
N PRO A 31 1.46 14.46 15.54
CA PRO A 31 1.34 15.71 14.80
C PRO A 31 1.05 15.51 13.30
N ASN A 32 0.49 16.53 12.66
CA ASN A 32 0.36 16.55 11.20
C ASN A 32 1.76 16.53 10.55
N GLY A 33 1.88 15.84 9.41
CA GLY A 33 3.17 15.63 8.75
C GLY A 33 4.04 14.51 9.32
N ALA A 34 3.70 13.94 10.48
CA ALA A 34 4.48 12.86 11.12
C ALA A 34 4.46 11.50 10.38
N GLY A 35 3.87 11.41 9.18
CA GLY A 35 3.85 10.18 8.39
C GLY A 35 2.68 9.23 8.66
N LYS A 36 1.70 9.60 9.49
CA LYS A 36 0.52 8.75 9.79
C LYS A 36 -0.19 8.23 8.53
N SER A 37 -0.54 9.11 7.60
CA SER A 37 -1.16 8.72 6.32
C SER A 37 -0.20 7.96 5.42
N ASN A 38 1.12 8.19 5.55
CA ASN A 38 2.13 7.48 4.78
C ASN A 38 2.30 6.04 5.28
N LEU A 39 2.13 5.79 6.59
CA LEU A 39 2.09 4.44 7.16
C LEU A 39 0.88 3.66 6.65
N LEU A 40 -0.31 4.29 6.65
CA LEU A 40 -1.51 3.69 6.07
C LEU A 40 -1.32 3.38 4.56
N GLU A 41 -0.67 4.29 3.84
CA GLU A 41 -0.34 4.10 2.42
C GLU A 41 0.72 3.02 2.19
N ALA A 42 1.70 2.88 3.08
CA ALA A 42 2.70 1.82 3.01
C ALA A 42 2.05 0.45 3.21
N VAL A 43 1.16 0.28 4.20
CA VAL A 43 0.39 -0.95 4.39
C VAL A 43 -0.44 -1.27 3.14
N TYR A 44 -1.18 -0.30 2.62
CA TYR A 44 -1.98 -0.50 1.40
C TYR A 44 -1.08 -0.85 0.19
N PHE A 45 0.05 -0.17 0.03
CA PHE A 45 1.03 -0.46 -1.02
C PHE A 45 1.61 -1.87 -0.88
N GLY A 46 1.98 -2.31 0.31
CA GLY A 46 2.46 -3.69 0.54
C GLY A 46 1.43 -4.76 0.20
N LEU A 47 0.13 -4.46 0.31
CA LEU A 47 -0.96 -5.41 0.03
C LEU A 47 -1.31 -5.51 -1.46
N VAL A 48 -1.29 -4.39 -2.20
CA VAL A 48 -1.79 -4.34 -3.59
C VAL A 48 -0.80 -3.75 -4.59
N ALA A 49 0.42 -3.46 -4.14
CA ALA A 49 1.51 -2.82 -4.88
C ALA A 49 1.16 -1.47 -5.52
N ARG A 50 0.14 -0.74 -5.05
CA ARG A 50 -0.32 0.56 -5.61
C ARG A 50 -0.58 1.55 -4.49
N SER A 51 -0.49 2.84 -4.79
CA SER A 51 -0.97 3.88 -3.88
C SER A 51 -2.47 4.13 -4.04
N PHE A 52 -3.14 4.48 -2.94
CA PHE A 52 -4.51 4.98 -2.97
C PHE A 52 -4.60 6.51 -3.12
N ARG A 53 -3.47 7.23 -3.06
CA ARG A 53 -3.40 8.71 -3.11
C ARG A 53 -2.89 9.24 -4.44
N THR A 54 -1.90 8.59 -5.04
CA THR A 54 -1.22 9.06 -6.25
C THR A 54 -1.09 7.94 -7.28
N GLY A 55 -1.10 8.33 -8.56
CA GLY A 55 -0.76 7.43 -9.66
C GLY A 55 0.73 7.47 -10.03
N ASN A 56 1.49 8.43 -9.47
CA ASN A 56 2.92 8.59 -9.75
C ASN A 56 3.74 7.85 -8.69
N ASP A 57 4.33 6.72 -9.06
CA ASP A 57 5.12 5.89 -8.14
C ASP A 57 6.34 6.63 -7.58
N ARG A 58 6.89 7.62 -8.30
CA ARG A 58 8.04 8.41 -7.84
C ARG A 58 7.73 9.17 -6.55
N ASP A 59 6.46 9.49 -6.31
CA ASP A 59 6.02 10.17 -5.07
C ASP A 59 6.05 9.25 -3.84
N LEU A 60 6.15 7.92 -4.05
CA LEU A 60 6.29 6.94 -2.97
C LEU A 60 7.75 6.80 -2.52
N ILE A 61 8.69 7.21 -3.36
CA ILE A 61 10.13 7.06 -3.13
C ILE A 61 10.64 8.26 -2.34
N ALA A 62 11.26 7.99 -1.20
CA ALA A 62 11.91 9.01 -0.39
C ALA A 62 12.97 9.76 -1.20
N HIS A 63 13.13 11.06 -0.97
CA HIS A 63 14.04 11.90 -1.78
C HIS A 63 15.48 11.41 -1.84
N HIS A 64 15.97 10.85 -0.73
CA HIS A 64 17.31 10.26 -0.59
C HIS A 64 17.45 8.81 -1.11
N SER A 65 16.36 8.18 -1.58
CA SER A 65 16.37 6.78 -2.01
C SER A 65 16.19 6.64 -3.53
N GLY A 66 16.77 5.58 -4.09
CA GLY A 66 16.55 5.15 -5.48
C GLY A 66 15.29 4.30 -5.68
N SER A 67 14.74 3.75 -4.59
CA SER A 67 13.56 2.88 -4.60
C SER A 67 12.77 2.96 -3.29
N ALA A 68 11.54 2.47 -3.33
CA ALA A 68 10.70 2.26 -2.15
C ALA A 68 10.31 0.77 -2.09
N ARG A 69 10.42 0.17 -0.90
CA ARG A 69 9.98 -1.20 -0.62
C ARG A 69 9.13 -1.18 0.64
N VAL A 70 8.10 -2.01 0.66
CA VAL A 70 7.35 -2.35 1.88
C VAL A 70 7.26 -3.86 1.95
N GLU A 71 7.68 -4.39 3.09
CA GLU A 71 7.49 -5.79 3.45
C GLU A 71 6.41 -5.88 4.53
N LEU A 72 5.48 -6.82 4.38
CA LEU A 72 4.41 -7.08 5.34
C LEU A 72 4.49 -8.53 5.78
N GLU A 73 4.54 -8.73 7.09
CA GLU A 73 4.33 -10.04 7.68
C GLU A 73 2.85 -10.27 7.92
N LEU A 74 2.35 -11.44 7.53
CA LEU A 74 0.99 -11.86 7.78
C LEU A 74 0.95 -12.77 9.01
N SER A 75 -0.16 -12.72 9.74
CA SER A 75 -0.36 -13.58 10.91
C SER A 75 -0.31 -15.08 10.63
N GLU A 76 -0.50 -15.46 9.36
CA GLU A 76 -0.46 -16.83 8.87
C GLU A 76 0.97 -17.30 8.54
N GLY A 77 1.98 -16.44 8.75
CA GLY A 77 3.41 -16.72 8.52
C GLY A 77 3.92 -16.36 7.12
N ALA A 78 3.03 -15.99 6.20
CA ALA A 78 3.40 -15.56 4.86
C ALA A 78 3.90 -14.11 4.83
N THR A 79 4.72 -13.79 3.84
CA THR A 79 5.33 -12.46 3.65
C THR A 79 4.93 -11.87 2.31
N LEU A 80 4.46 -10.63 2.33
CA LEU A 80 4.20 -9.82 1.13
C LEU A 80 5.29 -8.77 0.95
N LEU A 81 5.77 -8.61 -0.28
CA LEU A 81 6.72 -7.57 -0.64
C LEU A 81 6.17 -6.78 -1.81
N ALA A 82 6.06 -5.46 -1.66
CA ALA A 82 5.86 -4.53 -2.75
C ALA A 82 7.09 -3.63 -2.89
N ALA A 83 7.57 -3.43 -4.10
CA ALA A 83 8.68 -2.52 -4.38
C ALA A 83 8.48 -1.77 -5.69
N VAL A 84 8.99 -0.55 -5.73
CA VAL A 84 9.09 0.27 -6.95
C VAL A 84 10.37 1.07 -6.95
N ASP A 85 10.98 1.25 -8.12
CA ASP A 85 12.15 2.09 -8.30
C ASP A 85 11.87 3.34 -9.16
N ARG A 86 12.88 4.22 -9.28
CA ARG A 86 12.77 5.44 -10.10
C ARG A 86 12.69 5.17 -11.61
N GLY A 87 13.04 3.96 -12.06
CA GLY A 87 12.85 3.50 -13.44
C GLY A 87 11.42 3.03 -13.72
N GLY A 88 10.60 2.87 -12.68
CA GLY A 88 9.23 2.37 -12.78
C GLY A 88 9.15 0.84 -12.72
N GLU A 89 10.26 0.15 -12.47
CA GLU A 89 10.22 -1.30 -12.25
C GLU A 89 9.44 -1.58 -10.96
N ARG A 90 8.48 -2.50 -11.03
CA ARG A 90 7.62 -2.85 -9.90
C ARG A 90 7.68 -4.34 -9.62
N ARG A 91 7.75 -4.68 -8.33
CA ARG A 91 7.66 -6.07 -7.86
C ARG A 91 6.56 -6.19 -6.83
N HIS A 92 5.80 -7.28 -6.90
CA HIS A 92 4.85 -7.68 -5.88
C HIS A 92 5.00 -9.17 -5.67
N LEU A 93 5.41 -9.59 -4.47
CA LEU A 93 5.77 -10.97 -4.18
C LEU A 93 4.99 -11.49 -2.97
N LEU A 94 4.61 -12.76 -3.01
CA LEU A 94 4.16 -13.56 -1.86
C LEU A 94 5.20 -14.66 -1.65
N ASP A 95 5.84 -14.70 -0.48
CA ASP A 95 6.89 -15.67 -0.13
C ASP A 95 7.95 -15.78 -1.24
N ALA A 96 8.46 -14.62 -1.66
CA ALA A 96 9.43 -14.44 -2.75
C ALA A 96 8.98 -14.87 -4.16
N ARG A 97 7.73 -15.32 -4.33
CA ARG A 97 7.16 -15.62 -5.65
C ARG A 97 6.36 -14.43 -6.19
N PRO A 98 6.48 -14.09 -7.48
CA PRO A 98 5.64 -13.04 -8.06
C PRO A 98 4.15 -13.30 -7.86
N LEU A 99 3.47 -12.34 -7.25
CA LEU A 99 2.01 -12.30 -7.21
C LEU A 99 1.50 -11.89 -8.58
N GLY A 100 0.68 -12.75 -9.17
CA GLY A 100 0.01 -12.48 -10.41
C GLY A 100 -0.96 -11.30 -10.30
N VAL A 101 -1.57 -11.03 -11.44
CA VAL A 101 -2.72 -10.12 -11.56
C VAL A 101 -4.02 -10.89 -11.74
N ALA A 102 -3.96 -12.22 -11.58
CA ALA A 102 -5.14 -13.07 -11.66
C ALA A 102 -6.09 -12.73 -10.50
N PRO A 103 -7.41 -12.75 -10.75
CA PRO A 103 -8.41 -12.60 -9.72
C PRO A 103 -8.20 -13.57 -8.55
N GLY A 104 -8.38 -13.10 -7.32
CA GLY A 104 -8.26 -13.93 -6.12
C GLY A 104 -6.85 -14.18 -5.57
N GLU A 105 -5.78 -13.84 -6.31
CA GLU A 105 -4.42 -13.95 -5.78
C GLU A 105 -4.04 -12.79 -4.83
N ARG A 106 -4.64 -11.61 -5.03
CA ARG A 106 -4.30 -10.41 -4.27
C ARG A 106 -5.18 -10.24 -3.03
N PRO A 107 -4.61 -9.81 -1.90
CA PRO A 107 -5.37 -9.43 -0.73
C PRO A 107 -6.48 -8.42 -1.03
N LEU A 108 -7.69 -8.68 -0.50
CA LEU A 108 -8.75 -7.69 -0.48
C LEU A 108 -8.48 -6.67 0.63
N VAL A 109 -8.46 -5.40 0.26
CA VAL A 109 -8.26 -4.29 1.21
C VAL A 109 -9.17 -3.12 0.84
N SER A 110 -9.80 -2.54 1.86
CA SER A 110 -10.53 -1.29 1.75
C SER A 110 -9.81 -0.20 2.53
N VAL A 111 -9.79 1.01 1.97
CA VAL A 111 -9.21 2.19 2.61
C VAL A 111 -10.24 3.31 2.60
N PHE A 112 -10.48 3.89 3.77
CA PHE A 112 -11.31 5.07 3.93
C PHE A 112 -10.39 6.29 3.99
N HIS A 113 -10.46 7.15 2.98
CA HIS A 113 -9.63 8.35 2.85
C HIS A 113 -10.51 9.53 2.44
N PRO A 114 -10.28 10.75 2.96
CA PRO A 114 -11.11 11.92 2.64
C PRO A 114 -11.34 12.14 1.14
N ASP A 115 -10.29 11.98 0.32
CA ASP A 115 -10.37 12.18 -1.14
C ASP A 115 -11.30 11.17 -1.84
N ARG A 116 -11.68 10.07 -1.19
CA ARG A 116 -12.68 9.13 -1.76
C ARG A 116 -14.10 9.72 -1.82
N MET A 117 -14.34 10.87 -1.21
CA MET A 117 -15.58 11.64 -1.41
C MET A 117 -15.83 11.96 -2.90
N GLU A 118 -14.79 12.02 -3.71
CA GLU A 118 -14.88 12.21 -5.15
C GLU A 118 -15.56 11.05 -5.90
N LEU A 119 -15.65 9.86 -5.30
CA LEU A 119 -16.47 8.79 -5.87
C LEU A 119 -17.96 9.18 -5.88
N VAL A 120 -18.39 9.90 -4.85
CA VAL A 120 -19.77 10.38 -4.68
C VAL A 120 -20.00 11.65 -5.49
N LYS A 121 -19.16 12.68 -5.26
CA LYS A 121 -19.39 14.04 -5.79
C LYS A 121 -18.63 14.36 -7.08
N GLY A 122 -17.69 13.50 -7.47
CA GLY A 122 -16.81 13.72 -8.60
C GLY A 122 -17.34 13.17 -9.93
N PRO A 123 -16.53 13.30 -10.99
CA PRO A 123 -16.93 12.92 -12.34
C PRO A 123 -17.11 11.41 -12.49
N PRO A 124 -17.97 10.95 -13.42
CA PRO A 124 -18.21 9.52 -13.67
C PRO A 124 -16.95 8.68 -13.93
N ALA A 125 -15.90 9.29 -14.50
CA ALA A 125 -14.63 8.62 -14.75
C ALA A 125 -14.00 8.02 -13.48
N LYS A 126 -14.13 8.69 -12.32
CA LYS A 126 -13.59 8.17 -11.05
C LYS A 126 -14.36 6.94 -10.56
N ARG A 127 -15.68 6.92 -10.75
CA ARG A 127 -16.52 5.75 -10.44
C ARG A 127 -16.21 4.56 -11.34
N ARG A 128 -16.10 4.77 -12.65
CA ARG A 128 -15.70 3.72 -13.61
C ARG A 128 -14.34 3.12 -13.25
N ALA A 129 -13.32 3.98 -13.10
CA ALA A 129 -11.99 3.52 -12.72
C ALA A 129 -11.95 2.83 -11.35
N HIS A 130 -12.85 3.16 -10.42
CA HIS A 130 -12.98 2.41 -9.17
C HIS A 130 -13.62 1.03 -9.38
N LEU A 131 -14.71 0.96 -10.14
CA LEU A 131 -15.40 -0.29 -10.46
C LEU A 131 -14.50 -1.24 -11.25
N ASP A 132 -13.84 -0.77 -12.31
CA ASP A 132 -12.92 -1.56 -13.14
C ASP A 132 -11.79 -2.17 -12.31
N ARG A 133 -11.32 -1.44 -11.27
CA ARG A 133 -10.30 -1.94 -10.34
C ARG A 133 -10.86 -2.99 -9.38
N LEU A 134 -12.09 -2.80 -8.90
CA LEU A 134 -12.73 -3.76 -8.01
C LEU A 134 -13.00 -5.08 -8.75
N THR A 135 -13.55 -5.01 -9.96
CA THR A 135 -13.86 -6.19 -10.78
C THR A 135 -12.60 -6.90 -11.29
N GLY A 136 -11.50 -6.19 -11.52
CA GLY A 136 -10.22 -6.83 -11.87
C GLY A 136 -9.53 -7.52 -10.68
N ALA A 137 -9.94 -7.24 -9.45
CA ALA A 137 -9.38 -7.86 -8.24
C ALA A 137 -10.21 -9.07 -7.74
N LEU A 138 -11.50 -9.12 -8.09
CA LEU A 138 -12.45 -10.17 -7.77
C LEU A 138 -12.44 -11.27 -8.82
#